data_AF-A0A443S330-F1
#
_entry.id   AF-A0A443S330-F1
#
_cell.length_a   1.000
_cell.length_b   1.000
_cell.length_c   1.000
_cell.angle_alpha   90.00
_cell.angle_beta   90.00
_cell.angle_gamma   90.00
#
_symmetry.space_group_name_H-M   'P 1'
#
loop_
_entity.id
_entity.type
_entity.pdbx_description
1 polymer ?
#
loop_
_entity_poly.entity_id
_entity_poly.type
_entity_poly.pdbx_seq_one_letter_code
_entity_poly.pdbx_strand_id
1 'polypeptide(L)'
;MCEPQITSSALDLVGNTPLLALDRIWPGPGRLLAKCEFLSPTLSVKDRSALSMIQKARESGKLKPGDPVVEVTSGNQGGGLAFVCAIMGHPLTVTMSK
;
A
#
# COMPACT_ATOMS: atom_id res chain seq x y z
N MET A 1 13.94 8.67 22.98
CA MET A 1 13.75 8.63 21.51
C MET A 1 13.81 7.18 21.11
N CYS A 2 12.83 6.66 20.35
CA CYS A 2 12.94 5.29 19.83
C CYS A 2 14.12 5.23 18.86
N GLU A 3 14.95 4.20 18.99
CA GLU A 3 15.99 3.92 18.00
C GLU A 3 15.34 3.65 16.63
N PRO A 4 15.95 4.12 15.53
CA PRO A 4 15.44 3.83 14.20
C PRO A 4 15.54 2.32 13.93
N GLN A 5 14.40 1.69 13.66
CA GLN A 5 14.36 0.28 13.26
C GLN A 5 14.76 0.15 11.79
N ILE A 6 15.68 -0.76 11.50
CA ILE A 6 16.05 -1.11 10.12
C ILE A 6 14.98 -2.07 9.57
N THR A 7 14.37 -1.71 8.44
CA THR A 7 13.37 -2.54 7.75
C THR A 7 14.02 -3.32 6.61
N SER A 8 13.67 -4.60 6.45
CA SER A 8 14.22 -5.49 5.42
C SER A 8 13.75 -5.19 4.01
N SER A 9 12.54 -4.63 3.87
CA SER A 9 11.93 -4.30 2.60
C SER A 9 11.05 -3.07 2.73
N ALA A 10 10.89 -2.32 1.64
CA ALA A 10 9.88 -1.26 1.59
C ALA A 10 8.45 -1.82 1.74
N LEU A 11 8.22 -3.10 1.47
CA LEU A 11 6.94 -3.76 1.74
C LEU A 11 6.58 -3.75 3.23
N ASP A 12 7.58 -3.75 4.11
CA ASP A 12 7.39 -3.72 5.57
C ASP A 12 6.91 -2.34 6.05
N LEU A 13 7.00 -1.31 5.20
CA LEU A 13 6.49 0.03 5.45
C LEU A 13 4.99 0.16 5.10
N VAL A 14 4.37 -0.86 4.51
CA VAL A 14 2.94 -0.83 4.17
C VAL A 14 2.10 -1.04 5.42
N GLY A 15 1.25 -0.06 5.71
CA GLY A 15 0.37 -0.10 6.87
C GLY A 15 1.04 0.41 8.13
N ASN A 16 0.53 0.01 9.30
CA ASN A 16 0.92 0.59 10.60
C ASN A 16 1.00 2.12 10.63
N THR A 17 0.23 2.79 9.76
CA THR A 17 0.24 4.24 9.63
C THR A 17 -0.31 4.89 10.90
N PRO A 18 0.13 6.11 11.25
CA PRO A 18 -0.37 6.82 12.41
C PRO A 18 -1.89 7.02 12.42
N LEU A 19 -2.48 6.97 13.61
CA LEU A 19 -3.83 7.46 13.87
C LEU A 19 -3.70 8.82 14.56
N LEU A 20 -4.05 9.89 13.86
CA LEU A 20 -3.87 11.27 14.32
C LEU A 20 -5.16 11.79 14.93
N ALA A 21 -5.07 12.40 16.12
CA ALA A 21 -6.18 13.13 16.71
C ALA A 21 -6.29 14.54 16.12
N LEU A 22 -7.48 14.93 15.68
CA LEU A 22 -7.74 16.23 15.05
C LEU A 22 -8.34 17.23 16.05
N ASP A 23 -7.76 17.31 17.25
CA ASP A 23 -8.33 18.01 18.41
C ASP A 23 -8.53 19.53 18.19
N ARG A 24 -7.79 20.15 17.24
CA ARG A 24 -7.98 21.56 16.83
C ARG A 24 -9.14 21.77 15.86
N ILE A 25 -9.43 20.77 15.02
CA ILE A 25 -10.53 20.81 14.04
C ILE A 25 -11.84 20.43 14.73
N TRP A 26 -11.79 19.48 15.67
CA TRP A 26 -12.93 19.05 16.47
C TRP A 26 -12.63 19.15 17.97
N PRO A 27 -13.10 20.22 18.65
CA PRO A 27 -12.82 20.43 20.07
C PRO A 27 -13.77 19.66 21.02
N GLY A 28 -14.82 19.00 20.53
CA GLY A 28 -15.70 18.13 21.33
C GLY A 28 -17.21 18.41 21.21
N PRO A 29 -18.07 17.58 21.85
CA PRO A 29 -17.74 16.38 22.63
C PRO A 29 -17.27 15.21 21.74
N GLY A 30 -16.62 14.21 22.35
CA GLY A 30 -16.03 13.08 21.61
C GLY A 30 -14.69 13.42 20.94
N ARG A 31 -14.11 12.47 20.17
CA ARG A 31 -12.79 12.64 19.53
C ARG A 31 -12.81 12.24 18.05
N LEU A 32 -12.37 13.16 17.20
CA LEU A 32 -12.18 12.90 15.77
C LEU A 32 -10.75 12.40 15.51
N LEU A 33 -10.64 11.23 14.89
CA LEU A 33 -9.37 10.58 14.56
C LEU A 33 -9.26 10.41 13.04
N ALA A 34 -8.07 10.59 12.50
CA ALA A 34 -7.76 10.38 11.08
C ALA A 34 -6.65 9.35 10.91
N LYS A 35 -6.87 8.35 10.06
CA LYS A 35 -5.86 7.36 9.71
C LYS A 35 -5.00 7.89 8.56
N CYS A 36 -3.72 8.12 8.81
CA CYS A 36 -2.81 8.80 7.88
C CYS A 36 -2.26 7.86 6.80
N GLU A 37 -3.13 7.28 5.98
CA GLU A 37 -2.76 6.31 4.92
C GLU A 37 -1.88 6.89 3.81
N PHE A 38 -1.83 8.22 3.70
CA PHE A 38 -0.91 8.94 2.82
C PHE A 38 0.57 8.80 3.22
N LEU A 39 0.87 8.21 4.38
CA LEU A 39 2.23 7.89 4.79
C LEU A 39 2.69 6.49 4.37
N SER A 40 1.87 5.75 3.62
CA SER A 40 2.30 4.51 2.96
C SER A 40 3.31 4.83 1.84
N PRO A 41 4.15 3.85 1.40
CA PRO A 41 5.21 4.08 0.42
C PRO A 41 4.80 4.80 -0.88
N THR A 42 3.61 4.55 -1.40
CA THR A 42 3.08 5.22 -2.62
C THR A 42 2.11 6.35 -2.30
N LEU A 43 2.11 6.83 -1.07
CA LEU A 43 1.29 7.94 -0.57
C LEU A 43 -0.22 7.66 -0.63
N SER A 44 -0.62 6.39 -0.59
CA SER A 44 -2.03 6.02 -0.60
C SER A 44 -2.34 4.73 0.16
N VAL A 45 -3.61 4.59 0.57
CA VAL A 45 -4.13 3.36 1.19
C VAL A 45 -4.01 2.11 0.30
N LYS A 46 -3.82 2.30 -1.01
CA LYS A 46 -3.87 1.19 -2.00
C LYS A 46 -2.64 0.29 -1.94
N ASP A 47 -1.58 0.68 -1.25
CA ASP A 47 -0.45 -0.22 -0.97
C ASP A 47 -0.90 -1.46 -0.20
N ARG A 48 -1.87 -1.31 0.71
CA ARG A 48 -2.41 -2.43 1.49
C ARG A 48 -3.09 -3.47 0.62
N SER A 49 -3.98 -3.03 -0.27
CA SER A 49 -4.70 -3.94 -1.16
C SER A 49 -3.77 -4.53 -2.21
N ALA A 50 -2.86 -3.74 -2.79
CA ALA A 50 -1.85 -4.23 -3.73
C ALA A 50 -1.03 -5.38 -3.12
N LEU A 51 -0.48 -5.15 -1.92
CA LEU A 51 0.34 -6.13 -1.22
C LEU A 51 -0.46 -7.40 -0.92
N SER A 52 -1.68 -7.25 -0.38
CA SER A 52 -2.51 -8.40 -0.02
C SER A 52 -2.94 -9.22 -1.24
N MET A 53 -3.27 -8.58 -2.37
CA MET A 53 -3.66 -9.29 -3.60
C MET A 53 -2.51 -10.13 -4.15
N ILE A 54 -1.30 -9.55 -4.26
CA ILE A 54 -0.13 -10.26 -4.78
C ILE A 54 0.28 -11.39 -3.84
N GLN A 55 0.35 -11.16 -2.53
CA GLN A 55 0.67 -12.20 -1.55
C GLN A 55 -0.31 -13.38 -1.63
N LYS A 56 -1.63 -13.11 -1.60
CA LYS A 56 -2.64 -14.16 -1.69
C LYS A 56 -2.62 -14.91 -3.02
N ALA A 57 -2.35 -14.23 -4.13
CA ALA A 57 -2.22 -14.87 -5.44
C ALA A 57 -1.00 -15.83 -5.48
N ARG A 58 0.12 -15.45 -4.85
CA ARG A 58 1.30 -16.31 -4.71
C ARG A 58 1.06 -17.48 -3.75
N GLU A 59 0.49 -17.22 -2.58
CA GLU A 59 0.16 -18.24 -1.58
C GLU A 59 -0.78 -19.31 -2.12
N SER A 60 -1.76 -18.90 -2.94
CA SER A 60 -2.69 -19.84 -3.59
C SER A 60 -2.12 -20.53 -4.85
N GLY A 61 -0.89 -20.20 -5.26
CA GLY A 61 -0.25 -20.75 -6.45
C GLY A 61 -0.81 -20.22 -7.78
N LYS A 62 -1.72 -19.25 -7.75
CA LYS A 62 -2.30 -18.59 -8.95
C LYS A 62 -1.31 -17.65 -9.63
N LEU A 63 -0.33 -17.14 -8.89
CA LEU A 63 0.75 -16.29 -9.39
C LEU A 63 2.09 -16.95 -9.05
N LYS A 64 2.76 -17.51 -10.06
CA LYS A 64 4.07 -18.15 -9.92
C LYS A 64 5.19 -17.08 -9.99
N PRO A 65 6.41 -17.39 -9.50
CA PRO A 65 7.54 -16.46 -9.61
C PRO A 65 7.75 -16.00 -11.06
N GLY A 66 7.84 -14.69 -11.28
CA GLY A 66 8.03 -14.09 -12.61
C GLY A 66 6.77 -13.97 -13.46
N ASP A 67 5.62 -14.51 -13.05
CA ASP A 67 4.37 -14.36 -13.80
C ASP A 67 3.97 -12.87 -13.93
N PRO A 68 3.44 -12.45 -15.09
CA PRO A 68 3.01 -11.08 -15.29
C PRO A 68 1.70 -10.78 -14.56
N VAL A 69 1.52 -9.52 -14.18
CA VAL A 69 0.30 -8.96 -13.59
C VAL A 69 -0.28 -7.92 -14.55
N VAL A 70 -1.61 -7.89 -14.67
CA VAL A 70 -2.33 -6.86 -15.41
C VAL A 70 -3.41 -6.24 -14.52
N GLU A 71 -3.55 -4.92 -14.58
CA GLU A 71 -4.59 -4.18 -13.86
C GLU A 71 -5.19 -3.10 -14.76
N VAL A 72 -6.51 -2.92 -14.69
CA VAL A 72 -7.21 -1.79 -15.30
C VAL A 72 -7.54 -0.77 -14.22
N THR A 73 -6.84 0.36 -14.21
CA THR A 73 -7.00 1.36 -13.15
C THR A 73 -6.52 2.74 -13.60
N SER A 74 -7.14 3.80 -13.09
CA SER A 74 -6.80 5.19 -13.38
C SER A 74 -5.90 5.84 -12.33
N GLY A 75 -5.43 5.12 -11.30
CA GLY A 75 -4.68 5.78 -10.22
C GLY A 75 -4.01 4.86 -9.21
N ASN A 76 -4.12 5.23 -7.93
CA ASN A 76 -3.33 4.71 -6.80
C ASN A 76 -3.20 3.18 -6.70
N GLN A 77 -4.20 2.40 -7.16
CA GLN A 77 -4.09 0.95 -7.16
C GLN A 77 -3.00 0.45 -8.12
N GLY A 78 -2.85 1.10 -9.28
CA GLY A 78 -1.78 0.83 -10.23
C GLY A 78 -0.42 1.22 -9.67
N GLY A 79 -0.34 2.34 -8.94
CA GLY A 79 0.86 2.75 -8.21
C GLY A 79 1.29 1.73 -7.15
N GLY A 80 0.35 1.30 -6.30
CA GLY A 80 0.61 0.27 -5.29
C GLY A 80 1.02 -1.08 -5.90
N LEU A 81 0.37 -1.51 -7.00
CA LEU A 81 0.78 -2.72 -7.71
C LEU A 81 2.15 -2.55 -8.36
N ALA A 82 2.46 -1.41 -8.96
CA ALA A 82 3.78 -1.15 -9.54
C ALA A 82 4.88 -1.26 -8.48
N PHE A 83 4.66 -0.67 -7.31
CA PHE A 83 5.55 -0.76 -6.15
C PHE A 83 5.75 -2.22 -5.68
N VAL A 84 4.66 -2.96 -5.46
CA VAL A 84 4.75 -4.35 -4.96
C VAL A 84 5.36 -5.29 -6.00
N CYS A 85 4.91 -5.20 -7.25
CA CYS A 85 5.40 -6.03 -8.35
C CYS A 85 6.89 -5.78 -8.65
N ALA A 86 7.35 -4.52 -8.58
CA ALA A 86 8.77 -4.20 -8.75
C ALA A 86 9.66 -4.88 -7.69
N ILE A 87 9.23 -4.92 -6.43
CA ILE A 87 9.98 -5.57 -5.35
C ILE A 87 9.88 -7.10 -5.43
N MET A 88 8.70 -7.63 -5.77
CA MET A 88 8.46 -9.07 -5.80
C MET A 88 8.86 -9.76 -7.12
N GLY A 89 9.32 -9.00 -8.13
CA GLY A 89 9.81 -9.54 -9.38
C GLY A 89 8.72 -9.97 -10.37
N HIS A 90 7.63 -9.20 -10.45
CA HIS A 90 6.53 -9.45 -11.40
C HIS A 90 6.48 -8.32 -12.44
N PRO A 91 6.50 -8.63 -13.76
CA PRO A 91 6.18 -7.65 -14.79
C PRO A 91 4.75 -7.14 -14.60
N LEU A 92 4.54 -5.82 -14.65
CA LEU A 92 3.21 -5.22 -14.50
C LEU A 92 2.84 -4.44 -15.77
N THR A 93 1.64 -4.70 -16.29
CA THR A 93 0.99 -3.88 -17.30
C THR A 93 -0.23 -3.20 -16.69
N VAL A 94 -0.29 -1.87 -16.80
CA VAL A 94 -1.46 -1.09 -16.35
C VAL A 94 -2.14 -0.50 -17.57
N THR A 95 -3.46 -0.65 -17.66
CA THR A 95 -4.28 -0.01 -18.70
C THR A 95 -5.22 1.02 -18.09
N MET A 96 -5.39 2.14 -18.79
CA MET A 96 -6.29 3.23 -18.42
C MET A 96 -6.88 3.85 -19.69
N SER A 97 -8.01 4.57 -19.55
CA SER A 97 -8.51 5.41 -20.65
C SER A 97 -7.47 6.47 -21.01
N LYS A 98 -7.48 6.89 -22.28
CA LYS A 98 -6.85 8.15 -22.66
C LYS A 98 -7.52 9.33 -21.98
#